data_AF-A0A948NEN0-F1
#
_entry.id   AF-A0A948NEN0-F1
#
_cell.length_a   1.000
_cell.length_b   1.000
_cell.length_c   1.000
_cell.angle_alpha   90.00
_cell.angle_beta   90.00
_cell.angle_gamma   90.00
#
_symmetry.space_group_name_H-M   'P 1'
#
loop_
_entity.id
_entity.type
_entity.pdbx_description
1 polymer ?
#
loop_
_entity_poly.entity_id
_entity_poly.type
_entity_poly.pdbx_seq_one_letter_code
_entity_poly.pdbx_strand_id
1 'polypeptide(L)'
;AGQAVVYANKIWMLKDNNLFTSTDGEQWQPFSVLPQNIKGFELFVHQNKLWIYGQTQGAQCYKRFLSTTDGINWQANGNTQDCQTPLNGHRTLSHANRIWIIDSSPFSSGRVFASPPLGGSGTDYSDVRDAEGYLSYFSDDRVELSKSSDGRYIAYVYRSPTDNEKYLRRIDTQTYERKDIPGILQGLRKRGYNQPVCSANCSEILVWEQETYGGADGSIPGKLYIINVLNPNQITQVWNQSPPGSTATQHSMSRDGKSVVFLTNKDVDNDPATTYNNQDGSMEVFIWRKNVGKLTQLTNIDIEPQMVIELPRFIGEDGRFVTWVSRSAFGHSERVWKLRDTQTGNEYSNLSNISAVKAKVNQIRGGGGGGDDDDDTNICLPCENVTCTSGKVCFSNGQQSACLPSDTYPIYGWTICRTNNLLLPSSGPNPDLKIPLPTGSSPIITPVTMPGAGTANPFEYFKGMILKLF
;
A
#
# COMPACT_ATOMS: atom_id res chain seq x y z
N ALA A 1 6.16 23.22 -31.73
CA ALA A 1 5.52 24.28 -30.92
C ALA A 1 6.43 24.57 -29.73
N GLY A 2 6.60 25.83 -29.35
CA GLY A 2 7.35 26.19 -28.15
C GLY A 2 6.47 26.15 -26.91
N GLN A 3 7.06 25.88 -25.75
CA GLN A 3 6.40 26.05 -24.46
C GLN A 3 7.24 26.95 -23.56
N ALA A 4 6.58 27.79 -22.76
CA ALA A 4 7.25 28.75 -21.89
C ALA A 4 6.76 28.69 -20.45
N VAL A 5 7.67 28.92 -19.50
CA VAL A 5 7.43 28.93 -18.05
C VAL A 5 8.22 30.04 -17.37
N VAL A 6 7.74 30.52 -16.23
CA VAL A 6 8.50 31.47 -15.40
C VAL A 6 9.26 30.70 -14.32
N TYR A 7 10.58 30.88 -14.26
CA TYR A 7 11.44 30.25 -13.26
C TYR A 7 12.67 31.14 -12.99
N ALA A 8 13.04 31.30 -11.71
CA ALA A 8 14.20 32.09 -11.29
C ALA A 8 14.25 33.50 -11.92
N ASN A 9 13.12 34.22 -11.86
CA ASN A 9 12.94 35.58 -12.40
C ASN A 9 13.22 35.73 -13.90
N LYS A 10 13.09 34.64 -14.67
CA LYS A 10 13.18 34.63 -16.13
C LYS A 10 12.03 33.84 -16.72
N ILE A 11 11.68 34.16 -17.96
CA ILE A 11 10.82 33.35 -18.82
C ILE A 11 11.73 32.39 -19.58
N TRP A 12 11.49 31.10 -19.42
CA TRP A 12 12.20 30.03 -20.10
C TRP A 12 11.31 29.48 -21.19
N MET A 13 11.84 29.29 -22.40
CA MET A 13 11.10 28.68 -23.51
C MET A 13 11.89 27.50 -24.07
N LEU A 14 11.23 26.36 -24.20
CA LEU A 14 11.75 25.21 -24.94
C LEU A 14 11.10 25.17 -26.31
N LYS A 15 11.92 25.25 -27.37
CA LYS A 15 11.47 25.17 -28.76
C LYS A 15 12.50 24.39 -29.58
N ASP A 16 12.04 23.35 -30.27
CA ASP A 16 12.87 22.52 -31.16
C ASP A 16 14.16 22.01 -30.46
N ASN A 17 14.03 21.55 -29.21
CA ASN A 17 15.12 21.14 -28.29
C ASN A 17 16.11 22.24 -27.87
N ASN A 18 15.88 23.49 -28.25
CA ASN A 18 16.67 24.63 -27.81
C ASN A 18 15.95 25.33 -26.66
N LEU A 19 16.70 25.62 -25.60
CA LEU A 19 16.24 26.38 -24.45
C LEU A 19 16.63 27.84 -24.64
N PHE A 20 15.65 28.72 -24.51
CA PHE A 20 15.79 30.16 -24.58
C PHE A 20 15.40 30.78 -23.25
N THR A 21 15.98 31.93 -22.95
CA THR A 21 15.54 32.74 -21.81
C THR A 21 15.21 34.16 -22.24
N SER A 22 14.30 34.79 -21.51
CA SER A 22 13.91 36.18 -21.65
C SER A 22 13.56 36.76 -20.28
N THR A 23 13.76 38.06 -20.09
CA THR A 23 13.30 38.78 -18.89
C THR A 23 11.99 39.54 -19.13
N ASP A 24 11.61 39.75 -20.39
CA ASP A 24 10.50 40.62 -20.80
C ASP A 24 9.50 39.92 -21.76
N GLY A 25 9.84 38.74 -22.28
CA GLY A 25 9.05 38.02 -23.28
C GLY A 25 9.20 38.54 -24.70
N GLU A 26 9.93 39.66 -24.89
CA GLU A 26 10.16 40.29 -26.19
C GLU A 26 11.51 39.89 -26.78
N GLN A 27 12.57 39.92 -25.96
CA GLN A 27 13.93 39.57 -26.35
C GLN A 27 14.27 38.18 -25.85
N TRP A 28 14.57 37.27 -26.78
CA TRP A 28 14.90 35.88 -26.48
C TRP A 28 16.37 35.61 -26.77
N GLN A 29 17.09 35.14 -25.76
CA GLN A 29 18.49 34.74 -25.89
C GLN A 29 18.58 33.22 -25.87
N PRO A 30 19.28 32.60 -26.84
CA PRO A 30 19.63 31.18 -26.76
C PRO A 30 20.40 30.93 -25.46
N PHE A 31 20.01 29.91 -24.70
CA PHE A 31 20.62 29.58 -23.42
C PHE A 31 21.36 28.25 -23.47
N SER A 32 20.70 27.18 -23.92
CA SER A 32 21.30 25.85 -24.04
C SER A 32 20.54 24.97 -25.03
N VAL A 33 21.05 23.76 -25.28
CA VAL A 33 20.39 22.71 -26.05
C VAL A 33 20.18 21.50 -25.14
N LEU A 34 19.04 20.83 -25.24
CA LEU A 34 18.81 19.61 -24.47
C LEU A 34 19.82 18.52 -24.84
N PRO A 35 20.26 17.68 -23.87
CA PRO A 35 21.21 16.60 -24.13
C PRO A 35 20.64 15.48 -25.02
N GLN A 36 19.33 15.47 -25.25
CA GLN A 36 18.63 14.49 -26.07
C GLN A 36 17.44 15.14 -26.79
N ASN A 37 17.09 14.61 -27.96
CA ASN A 37 15.94 15.08 -28.72
C ASN A 37 14.65 14.54 -28.08
N ILE A 38 13.83 15.44 -27.54
CA ILE A 38 12.54 15.13 -26.90
C ILE A 38 11.41 15.67 -27.78
N LYS A 39 10.42 14.82 -28.06
CA LYS A 39 9.19 15.16 -28.77
C LYS A 39 7.98 15.03 -27.88
N GLY A 40 6.89 15.71 -28.26
CA GLY A 40 5.66 15.75 -27.48
C GLY A 40 5.99 16.09 -26.04
N PHE A 41 6.73 17.19 -25.84
CA PHE A 41 7.23 17.57 -24.52
C PHE A 41 6.33 18.57 -23.84
N GLU A 42 6.44 18.60 -22.52
CA GLU A 42 5.95 19.67 -21.68
C GLU A 42 7.05 20.20 -20.76
N LEU A 43 7.23 21.53 -20.75
CA LEU A 43 8.14 22.25 -19.86
C LEU A 43 7.32 22.83 -18.69
N PHE A 44 7.72 22.54 -17.46
CA PHE A 44 7.04 23.00 -16.25
C PHE A 44 8.01 23.22 -15.09
N VAL A 45 7.54 23.84 -14.01
CA VAL A 45 8.33 24.10 -12.79
C VAL A 45 7.79 23.24 -11.66
N HIS A 46 8.69 22.53 -10.98
CA HIS A 46 8.36 21.71 -9.81
C HIS A 46 9.55 21.68 -8.84
N GLN A 47 9.30 21.91 -7.55
CA GLN A 47 10.31 21.90 -6.49
C GLN A 47 11.57 22.73 -6.82
N ASN A 48 11.35 23.97 -7.28
CA ASN A 48 12.43 24.90 -7.63
C ASN A 48 13.43 24.33 -8.67
N LYS A 49 12.91 23.58 -9.64
CA LYS A 49 13.63 23.07 -10.80
C LYS A 49 12.78 23.24 -12.04
N LEU A 50 13.43 23.35 -13.19
CA LEU A 50 12.78 23.14 -14.49
C LEU A 50 12.66 21.65 -14.74
N TRP A 51 11.51 21.23 -15.23
CA TRP A 51 11.23 19.85 -15.58
C TRP A 51 10.74 19.75 -17.01
N ILE A 52 11.12 18.67 -17.68
CA ILE A 52 10.60 18.28 -18.98
C ILE A 52 10.04 16.87 -18.86
N TYR A 53 8.78 16.70 -19.26
CA TYR A 53 8.23 15.40 -19.55
C TYR A 53 8.03 15.26 -21.05
N GLY A 54 8.47 14.16 -21.65
CA GLY A 54 8.30 13.96 -23.08
C GLY A 54 8.86 12.63 -23.56
N GLN A 55 8.96 12.48 -24.88
CA GLN A 55 9.29 11.21 -25.52
C GLN A 55 10.61 11.31 -26.29
N THR A 56 11.54 10.37 -26.08
CA THR A 56 12.79 10.31 -26.87
C THR A 56 12.54 9.79 -28.28
N GLN A 57 13.36 10.23 -29.25
CA GLN A 57 13.38 9.64 -30.59
C GLN A 57 14.40 8.49 -30.69
N GLY A 58 14.04 7.40 -31.37
CA GLY A 58 14.95 6.29 -31.69
C GLY A 58 14.27 4.94 -31.75
N ALA A 59 15.03 3.88 -32.05
CA ALA A 59 14.56 2.49 -32.04
C ALA A 59 14.13 2.03 -30.64
N GLN A 60 14.70 2.62 -29.59
CA GLN A 60 14.25 2.51 -28.21
C GLN A 60 13.66 3.84 -27.79
N CYS A 61 12.34 3.92 -27.86
CA CYS A 61 11.62 5.10 -27.46
C CYS A 61 11.21 4.99 -26.00
N TYR A 62 11.45 6.05 -25.22
CA TYR A 62 11.07 6.14 -23.81
C TYR A 62 10.32 7.44 -23.55
N LYS A 63 9.30 7.37 -22.69
CA LYS A 63 8.77 8.56 -22.01
C LYS A 63 9.70 8.85 -20.82
N ARG A 64 10.20 10.09 -20.73
CA ARG A 64 11.25 10.51 -19.80
C ARG A 64 10.88 11.76 -19.04
N PHE A 65 11.33 11.82 -17.80
CA PHE A 65 11.43 13.05 -17.02
C PHE A 65 12.88 13.53 -17.00
N LEU A 66 13.12 14.76 -17.43
CA LEU A 66 14.37 15.47 -17.20
C LEU A 66 14.14 16.60 -16.21
N SER A 67 15.11 16.87 -15.33
CA SER A 67 15.09 18.04 -14.46
C SER A 67 16.41 18.79 -14.48
N THR A 68 16.38 20.09 -14.25
CA THR A 68 17.58 20.92 -14.07
C THR A 68 17.30 22.08 -13.11
N THR A 69 18.33 22.50 -12.36
CA THR A 69 18.30 23.72 -11.56
C THR A 69 18.81 24.95 -12.32
N ASP A 70 19.61 24.73 -13.37
CA ASP A 70 20.38 25.78 -14.05
C ASP A 70 20.11 25.90 -15.55
N GLY A 71 19.32 24.99 -16.13
CA GLY A 71 19.04 24.98 -17.57
C GLY A 71 20.13 24.32 -18.42
N ILE A 72 21.24 23.89 -17.83
CA ILE A 72 22.43 23.34 -18.52
C ILE A 72 22.61 21.88 -18.14
N ASN A 73 22.66 21.59 -16.85
CA ASN A 73 22.90 20.26 -16.31
C ASN A 73 21.55 19.57 -16.09
N TRP A 74 21.18 18.70 -17.04
CA TRP A 74 19.93 17.95 -17.00
C TRP A 74 20.14 16.55 -16.45
N GLN A 75 19.33 16.18 -15.46
CA GLN A 75 19.32 14.86 -14.85
C GLN A 75 18.08 14.10 -15.31
N ALA A 76 18.26 12.83 -15.72
CA ALA A 76 17.15 11.95 -16.02
C ALA A 76 16.59 11.37 -14.71
N ASN A 77 15.29 11.54 -14.47
CA ASN A 77 14.59 11.09 -13.26
C ASN A 77 13.63 9.94 -13.58
N GLY A 78 14.19 8.82 -14.03
CA GLY A 78 13.44 7.63 -14.41
C GLY A 78 13.02 7.57 -15.88
N ASN A 79 12.69 6.35 -16.33
CA ASN A 79 12.12 6.04 -17.63
C ASN A 79 10.81 5.29 -17.38
N THR A 80 9.72 5.67 -18.04
CA THR A 80 8.52 4.81 -18.06
C THR A 80 8.53 3.93 -19.31
N GLN A 81 7.94 2.74 -19.20
CA GLN A 81 7.99 1.72 -20.25
C GLN A 81 7.16 2.08 -21.50
N ASP A 82 7.67 1.58 -22.62
CA ASP A 82 7.25 1.56 -24.03
C ASP A 82 6.36 2.69 -24.59
N CYS A 83 6.84 3.25 -25.70
CA CYS A 83 6.29 4.38 -26.44
C CYS A 83 5.06 4.09 -27.28
N GLN A 84 4.27 3.06 -26.93
CA GLN A 84 3.16 2.61 -27.77
C GLN A 84 2.09 3.69 -27.98
N THR A 85 2.07 4.72 -27.14
CA THR A 85 1.18 5.88 -27.27
C THR A 85 1.98 7.18 -27.40
N PRO A 86 1.86 7.90 -28.53
CA PRO A 86 2.42 9.25 -28.68
C PRO A 86 1.91 10.17 -27.57
N LEU A 87 2.78 10.98 -26.98
CA LEU A 87 2.42 12.00 -26.00
C LEU A 87 1.81 13.24 -26.66
N ASN A 88 0.64 13.09 -27.27
CA ASN A 88 -0.09 14.19 -27.88
C ASN A 88 -1.16 14.71 -26.92
N GLY A 89 -1.12 16.01 -26.61
CA GLY A 89 -2.18 16.68 -25.85
C GLY A 89 -2.13 16.52 -24.33
N HIS A 90 -1.13 15.80 -23.79
CA HIS A 90 -0.96 15.71 -22.34
C HIS A 90 -0.72 17.08 -21.68
N ARG A 91 -1.07 17.14 -20.39
CA ARG A 91 -0.80 18.26 -19.48
C ARG A 91 -0.13 17.76 -18.22
N THR A 92 0.73 18.58 -17.64
CA THR A 92 1.40 18.34 -16.37
C THR A 92 0.91 19.32 -15.32
N LEU A 93 0.79 18.84 -14.08
CA LEU A 93 0.39 19.65 -12.93
C LEU A 93 1.29 19.33 -11.75
N SER A 94 1.91 20.35 -11.17
CA SER A 94 2.61 20.24 -9.88
C SER A 94 1.60 20.41 -8.74
N HIS A 95 1.33 19.35 -7.98
CA HIS A 95 0.42 19.40 -6.84
C HIS A 95 0.83 18.42 -5.74
N ALA A 96 0.79 18.88 -4.47
CA ALA A 96 1.13 18.09 -3.28
C ALA A 96 2.50 17.38 -3.37
N ASN A 97 3.54 18.12 -3.76
CA ASN A 97 4.90 17.61 -3.99
C ASN A 97 4.99 16.45 -4.99
N ARG A 98 4.01 16.34 -5.88
CA ARG A 98 3.95 15.37 -6.97
C ARG A 98 3.75 16.07 -8.31
N ILE A 99 4.15 15.38 -9.38
CA ILE A 99 3.91 15.76 -10.76
C ILE A 99 2.78 14.86 -11.27
N TRP A 100 1.68 15.46 -11.67
CA TRP A 100 0.55 14.76 -12.25
C TRP A 100 0.58 14.90 -13.76
N ILE A 101 0.42 13.81 -14.50
CA ILE A 101 0.27 13.81 -15.96
C ILE A 101 -1.18 13.46 -16.27
N ILE A 102 -1.86 14.36 -16.98
CA ILE A 102 -3.20 14.17 -17.49
C ILE A 102 -3.08 13.99 -18.99
N ASP A 103 -3.30 12.75 -19.45
CA ASP A 103 -3.21 12.41 -20.87
C ASP A 103 -4.61 12.44 -21.51
N SER A 104 -4.74 13.15 -22.64
CA SER A 104 -5.97 13.26 -23.43
C SER A 104 -6.02 12.30 -24.62
N SER A 105 -5.17 11.25 -24.64
CA SER A 105 -5.13 10.28 -25.74
C SER A 105 -6.55 9.75 -26.07
N PRO A 106 -7.01 9.86 -27.33
CA PRO A 106 -8.35 9.41 -27.74
C PRO A 106 -8.53 7.89 -27.61
N PHE A 107 -7.44 7.14 -27.42
CA PHE A 107 -7.43 5.68 -27.25
C PHE A 107 -7.42 5.24 -25.79
N SER A 108 -7.46 6.17 -24.84
CA SER A 108 -7.53 5.88 -23.42
C SER A 108 -8.49 6.85 -22.76
N SER A 109 -9.52 6.34 -22.08
CA SER A 109 -10.25 7.10 -21.07
C SER A 109 -9.23 7.87 -20.22
N GLY A 110 -9.30 9.22 -20.23
CA GLY A 110 -8.22 10.11 -19.80
C GLY A 110 -7.48 9.59 -18.57
N ARG A 111 -6.19 9.28 -18.74
CA ARG A 111 -5.39 8.67 -17.68
C ARG A 111 -4.72 9.77 -16.87
N VAL A 112 -4.84 9.65 -15.56
CA VAL A 112 -4.14 10.49 -14.60
C VAL A 112 -3.03 9.66 -13.98
N PHE A 113 -1.78 10.06 -14.18
CA PHE A 113 -0.62 9.47 -13.53
C PHE A 113 -0.06 10.46 -12.51
N ALA A 114 0.38 10.00 -11.35
CA ALA A 114 1.10 10.83 -10.39
C ALA A 114 2.54 10.32 -10.25
N SER A 115 3.51 11.21 -10.23
CA SER A 115 4.85 10.89 -9.75
C SER A 115 4.77 10.59 -8.25
N PRO A 116 5.69 9.78 -7.72
CA PRO A 116 5.93 9.77 -6.28
C PRO A 116 6.32 11.18 -5.79
N PRO A 117 6.14 11.48 -4.49
CA PRO A 117 6.77 12.63 -3.85
C PRO A 117 8.27 12.61 -4.11
N LEU A 118 8.78 13.64 -4.78
CA LEU A 118 10.20 13.75 -5.08
C LEU A 118 10.89 14.37 -3.85
N GLY A 119 11.82 13.67 -3.20
CA GLY A 119 12.46 14.18 -1.97
C GLY A 119 13.21 13.17 -1.11
N GLY A 120 13.05 11.86 -1.35
CA GLY A 120 13.79 10.82 -0.65
C GLY A 120 15.14 10.52 -1.29
N SER A 121 16.24 10.79 -0.59
CA SER A 121 17.59 10.41 -1.03
C SER A 121 17.80 8.90 -0.88
N GLY A 122 17.91 8.17 -1.99
CA GLY A 122 18.63 6.88 -2.03
C GLY A 122 17.81 5.60 -2.04
N THR A 123 16.50 5.67 -2.16
CA THR A 123 15.61 4.50 -2.16
C THR A 123 14.72 4.53 -3.39
N ASP A 124 14.93 3.55 -4.26
CA ASP A 124 14.20 3.41 -5.51
C ASP A 124 12.70 3.18 -5.20
N TYR A 125 11.81 3.79 -5.98
CA TYR A 125 10.37 3.53 -5.92
C TYR A 125 10.06 2.05 -6.15
N SER A 126 10.99 1.32 -6.78
CA SER A 126 10.95 -0.14 -6.78
C SER A 126 10.81 -0.68 -5.36
N ASP A 127 11.46 -0.20 -4.30
CA ASP A 127 11.33 -0.84 -2.98
C ASP A 127 9.92 -0.70 -2.35
N VAL A 128 9.22 0.42 -2.55
CA VAL A 128 7.81 0.56 -2.10
C VAL A 128 6.85 -0.15 -3.04
N ARG A 129 7.06 -0.05 -4.36
CA ARG A 129 6.29 -0.80 -5.35
C ARG A 129 6.61 -2.29 -5.31
N ASP A 130 7.75 -2.70 -4.82
CA ASP A 130 8.15 -4.08 -4.63
C ASP A 130 7.58 -4.50 -3.29
N ALA A 131 7.61 -3.69 -2.23
CA ALA A 131 6.84 -3.97 -1.01
C ALA A 131 5.33 -4.13 -1.30
N GLU A 132 4.72 -3.21 -2.04
CA GLU A 132 3.29 -3.21 -2.38
C GLU A 132 2.94 -4.10 -3.58
N GLY A 133 3.86 -4.29 -4.52
CA GLY A 133 3.68 -5.09 -5.75
C GLY A 133 4.15 -6.54 -5.60
N TYR A 134 5.05 -6.85 -4.66
CA TYR A 134 5.25 -8.24 -4.20
C TYR A 134 3.95 -8.84 -3.68
N LEU A 135 3.01 -8.04 -3.13
CA LEU A 135 1.66 -8.50 -2.79
C LEU A 135 0.92 -9.12 -3.97
N SER A 136 1.28 -8.75 -5.21
CA SER A 136 0.60 -9.19 -6.44
C SER A 136 1.34 -10.29 -7.21
N TYR A 137 2.66 -10.44 -7.04
CA TYR A 137 3.50 -11.23 -7.95
C TYR A 137 3.85 -12.64 -7.44
N PHE A 138 3.85 -12.86 -6.12
CA PHE A 138 4.02 -14.19 -5.53
C PHE A 138 2.69 -14.64 -4.93
N SER A 139 1.88 -15.35 -5.72
CA SER A 139 0.61 -15.92 -5.27
C SER A 139 0.76 -17.04 -4.23
N ASP A 140 1.96 -17.58 -4.05
CA ASP A 140 2.23 -18.70 -3.13
C ASP A 140 3.18 -18.37 -1.97
N ASP A 141 3.95 -17.28 -2.04
CA ASP A 141 4.79 -16.78 -0.94
C ASP A 141 4.25 -15.43 -0.48
N ARG A 142 3.39 -15.49 0.55
CA ARG A 142 2.81 -14.32 1.23
C ARG A 142 3.95 -13.34 1.51
N VAL A 143 3.92 -12.18 0.88
CA VAL A 143 4.81 -11.10 1.30
C VAL A 143 4.18 -10.42 2.49
N GLU A 144 4.97 -10.41 3.54
CA GLU A 144 4.52 -10.20 4.88
C GLU A 144 4.93 -8.79 5.27
N LEU A 145 3.97 -7.87 5.09
CA LEU A 145 4.14 -6.47 5.43
C LEU A 145 3.28 -6.13 6.62
N SER A 146 3.79 -5.26 7.49
CA SER A 146 2.99 -4.55 8.47
C SER A 146 3.21 -3.08 8.33
N LYS A 147 2.10 -2.33 8.30
CA LYS A 147 2.11 -0.88 8.25
C LYS A 147 2.03 -0.35 9.68
N SER A 148 2.75 0.73 9.96
CA SER A 148 2.46 1.53 11.14
C SER A 148 1.07 2.12 11.03
N SER A 149 0.52 2.47 12.17
CA SER A 149 -0.86 2.91 12.29
C SER A 149 -1.12 4.34 11.80
N ASP A 150 -0.05 5.09 11.51
CA ASP A 150 -0.09 6.38 10.82
C ASP A 150 0.22 6.24 9.31
N GLY A 151 0.40 5.00 8.82
CA GLY A 151 0.80 4.68 7.44
C GLY A 151 2.21 5.16 7.06
N ARG A 152 2.96 5.77 7.99
CA ARG A 152 4.27 6.36 7.72
C ARG A 152 5.36 5.31 7.54
N TYR A 153 5.25 4.15 8.16
CA TYR A 153 6.27 3.12 8.12
C TYR A 153 5.69 1.81 7.63
N ILE A 154 6.51 1.06 6.89
CA ILE A 154 6.19 -0.31 6.50
C ILE A 154 7.37 -1.19 6.93
N ALA A 155 7.11 -2.17 7.79
CA ALA A 155 8.02 -3.26 8.06
C ALA A 155 7.75 -4.42 7.10
N TYR A 156 8.80 -5.01 6.55
CA TYR A 156 8.68 -6.13 5.64
C TYR A 156 9.92 -7.01 5.66
N VAL A 157 9.73 -8.25 5.21
CA VAL A 157 10.81 -9.22 5.05
C VAL A 157 11.22 -9.23 3.59
N TYR A 158 12.45 -8.80 3.29
CA TYR A 158 13.03 -8.80 1.96
C TYR A 158 13.89 -10.04 1.75
N ARG A 159 13.62 -10.82 0.70
CA ARG A 159 14.49 -11.92 0.27
C ARG A 159 15.45 -11.41 -0.79
N SER A 160 16.74 -11.40 -0.47
CA SER A 160 17.77 -10.95 -1.39
C SER A 160 17.97 -11.96 -2.53
N PRO A 161 18.02 -11.49 -3.79
CA PRO A 161 18.19 -12.37 -4.95
C PRO A 161 19.62 -12.91 -5.08
N THR A 162 20.61 -12.27 -4.45
CA THR A 162 22.04 -12.61 -4.67
C THR A 162 22.54 -13.70 -3.74
N ASP A 163 22.06 -13.72 -2.50
CA ASP A 163 22.52 -14.64 -1.45
C ASP A 163 21.37 -15.50 -0.88
N ASN A 164 20.13 -15.26 -1.36
CA ASN A 164 18.94 -15.95 -0.89
C ASN A 164 18.63 -15.70 0.60
N GLU A 165 19.24 -14.67 1.19
CA GLU A 165 19.06 -14.29 2.59
C GLU A 165 17.77 -13.50 2.78
N LYS A 166 17.17 -13.60 3.98
CA LYS A 166 16.01 -12.78 4.36
C LYS A 166 16.44 -11.66 5.30
N TYR A 167 16.03 -10.44 4.99
CA TYR A 167 16.32 -9.23 5.75
C TYR A 167 15.03 -8.62 6.28
N LEU A 168 15.01 -8.29 7.56
CA LEU A 168 13.96 -7.43 8.10
C LEU A 168 14.30 -5.98 7.77
N ARG A 169 13.36 -5.29 7.11
CA ARG A 169 13.49 -3.90 6.70
C ARG A 169 12.34 -3.07 7.22
N ARG A 170 12.61 -1.79 7.43
CA ARG A 170 11.59 -0.75 7.59
C ARG A 170 11.83 0.33 6.55
N ILE A 171 10.76 0.78 5.90
CA ILE A 171 10.78 1.95 5.02
C ILE A 171 9.88 3.05 5.59
N ASP A 172 10.35 4.29 5.57
CA ASP A 172 9.53 5.48 5.81
C ASP A 172 8.85 5.87 4.49
N THR A 173 7.53 5.85 4.43
CA THR A 173 6.74 6.07 3.20
C THR A 173 6.71 7.53 2.74
N GLN A 174 7.12 8.47 3.59
CA GLN A 174 7.17 9.90 3.26
C GLN A 174 8.55 10.29 2.71
N THR A 175 9.60 9.84 3.37
CA THR A 175 10.99 10.14 3.00
C THR A 175 11.61 9.07 2.10
N TYR A 176 10.93 7.94 1.95
CA TYR A 176 11.42 6.72 1.33
C TYR A 176 12.64 6.11 2.04
N GLU A 177 13.14 6.70 3.12
CA GLU A 177 14.33 6.24 3.83
C GLU A 177 14.16 4.78 4.27
N ARG A 178 15.09 3.93 3.79
CA ARG A 178 15.16 2.52 4.13
C ARG A 178 16.13 2.32 5.28
N LYS A 179 15.67 1.61 6.29
CA LYS A 179 16.50 1.12 7.39
C LYS A 179 16.52 -0.40 7.37
N ASP A 180 17.67 -0.96 7.01
CA ASP A 180 17.95 -2.36 7.29
C ASP A 180 18.05 -2.53 8.80
N ILE A 181 17.33 -3.50 9.36
CA ILE A 181 17.36 -3.77 10.79
C ILE A 181 18.46 -4.81 10.99
N PRO A 182 19.62 -4.43 11.56
CA PRO A 182 20.75 -5.31 11.76
C PRO A 182 20.30 -6.59 12.46
N GLY A 183 20.44 -7.71 11.76
CA GLY A 183 20.16 -9.01 12.33
C GLY A 183 21.21 -9.31 13.40
N ILE A 184 20.79 -9.39 14.66
CA ILE A 184 21.39 -10.32 15.63
C ILE A 184 21.02 -11.78 15.24
N LEU A 185 20.10 -11.94 14.29
CA LEU A 185 19.63 -13.19 13.73
C LEU A 185 20.49 -13.71 12.54
N GLN A 186 21.78 -13.40 12.50
CA GLN A 186 22.69 -13.73 11.39
C GLN A 186 22.99 -15.24 11.21
N GLY A 187 22.48 -16.09 12.10
CA GLY A 187 22.46 -17.55 11.94
C GLY A 187 21.27 -18.09 11.12
N LEU A 188 20.32 -17.24 10.72
CA LEU A 188 19.04 -17.63 10.10
C LEU A 188 19.05 -17.63 8.58
N ARG A 189 20.16 -18.08 8.00
CA ARG A 189 20.55 -17.83 6.62
C ARG A 189 19.66 -18.40 5.49
N LYS A 190 18.55 -19.04 5.84
CA LYS A 190 17.59 -19.67 4.91
C LYS A 190 16.14 -19.65 5.41
N ARG A 191 15.83 -18.93 6.49
CA ARG A 191 14.65 -19.24 7.33
C ARG A 191 13.45 -18.34 7.07
N GLY A 192 12.25 -18.89 7.21
CA GLY A 192 11.00 -18.13 7.18
C GLY A 192 10.91 -17.19 8.37
N TYR A 193 10.95 -15.89 8.13
CA TYR A 193 10.22 -14.96 9.00
C TYR A 193 8.76 -15.09 8.64
N ASN A 194 7.88 -15.12 9.65
CA ASN A 194 6.46 -14.89 9.44
C ASN A 194 6.06 -13.51 9.97
N GLN A 195 5.36 -12.73 9.13
CA GLN A 195 4.55 -11.54 9.40
C GLN A 195 5.18 -10.60 10.43
N PRO A 196 6.13 -9.72 10.05
CA PRO A 196 6.55 -8.67 10.97
C PRO A 196 5.30 -7.87 11.37
N VAL A 197 5.18 -7.52 12.64
CA VAL A 197 4.07 -6.66 13.14
C VAL A 197 4.68 -5.40 13.73
N CYS A 198 4.36 -4.24 13.16
CA CYS A 198 4.77 -2.94 13.65
C CYS A 198 3.95 -2.53 14.88
N SER A 199 4.60 -1.80 15.79
CA SER A 199 3.93 -0.93 16.76
C SER A 199 3.33 0.31 16.06
N ALA A 200 2.63 1.17 16.79
CA ALA A 200 1.90 2.35 16.30
C ALA A 200 2.69 3.17 15.27
N ASN A 201 3.97 3.40 15.55
CA ASN A 201 4.93 4.21 14.79
C ASN A 201 6.06 3.34 14.21
N CYS A 202 5.93 2.01 14.26
CA CYS A 202 6.95 1.04 13.90
C CYS A 202 8.35 1.36 14.47
N SER A 203 8.42 1.87 15.71
CA SER A 203 9.68 1.96 16.46
C SER A 203 10.09 0.61 17.03
N GLU A 204 9.13 -0.27 17.22
CA GLU A 204 9.31 -1.69 17.58
C GLU A 204 8.62 -2.58 16.55
N ILE A 205 9.25 -3.71 16.23
CA ILE A 205 8.71 -4.72 15.31
C ILE A 205 8.75 -6.07 16.02
N LEU A 206 7.60 -6.73 16.09
CA LEU A 206 7.47 -8.12 16.49
C LEU A 206 7.80 -9.01 15.30
N VAL A 207 8.69 -9.97 15.48
CA VAL A 207 9.05 -10.97 14.47
C VAL A 207 8.99 -12.37 15.05
N TRP A 208 8.50 -13.30 14.23
CA TRP A 208 8.62 -14.73 14.49
C TRP A 208 9.81 -15.30 13.73
N GLU A 209 10.71 -15.94 14.47
CA GLU A 209 11.80 -16.73 13.95
C GLU A 209 11.41 -18.21 13.99
N GLN A 210 11.49 -18.89 12.85
CA GLN A 210 11.34 -20.33 12.76
C GLN A 210 12.69 -21.00 12.51
N GLU A 211 13.07 -22.04 13.26
CA GLU A 211 14.29 -22.82 12.98
C GLU A 211 14.12 -23.69 11.71
N THR A 212 15.17 -24.24 11.07
CA THR A 212 15.01 -24.92 9.74
C THR A 212 14.95 -26.43 9.84
N TYR A 213 15.67 -26.99 10.81
CA TYR A 213 15.74 -28.43 10.97
C TYR A 213 14.76 -28.76 12.07
N GLY A 214 13.71 -29.48 11.70
CA GLY A 214 12.87 -30.09 12.70
C GLY A 214 13.76 -30.89 13.66
N GLY A 215 13.35 -31.00 14.92
CA GLY A 215 13.87 -32.06 15.76
C GLY A 215 13.76 -33.42 15.06
N ALA A 216 14.28 -34.48 15.68
CA ALA A 216 14.12 -35.83 15.14
C ALA A 216 12.65 -36.23 14.84
N ASP A 217 11.68 -35.49 15.37
CA ASP A 217 10.24 -35.62 15.18
C ASP A 217 9.65 -34.73 14.05
N GLY A 218 10.48 -34.01 13.29
CA GLY A 218 10.06 -33.14 12.18
C GLY A 218 9.48 -31.80 12.60
N SER A 219 9.54 -31.46 13.89
CA SER A 219 8.90 -30.26 14.40
C SER A 219 9.87 -29.10 14.59
N ILE A 220 9.41 -27.90 14.27
CA ILE A 220 10.28 -26.77 14.01
C ILE A 220 10.13 -25.75 15.14
N PRO A 221 11.12 -25.62 16.05
CA PRO A 221 11.01 -24.66 17.14
C PRO A 221 10.94 -23.23 16.59
N GLY A 222 10.13 -22.41 17.26
CA GLY A 222 9.98 -21.00 16.96
C GLY A 222 10.38 -20.12 18.14
N LYS A 223 10.70 -18.86 17.85
CA LYS A 223 10.95 -17.81 18.84
C LYS A 223 10.23 -16.54 18.41
N LEU A 224 9.72 -15.79 19.38
CA LEU A 224 9.13 -14.48 19.13
C LEU A 224 10.03 -13.40 19.74
N TYR A 225 10.33 -12.36 18.97
CA TYR A 225 11.13 -11.24 19.42
C TYR A 225 10.46 -9.91 19.10
N ILE A 226 10.63 -8.94 19.99
CA ILE A 226 10.41 -7.54 19.71
C ILE A 226 11.77 -6.89 19.49
N ILE A 227 11.96 -6.28 18.33
CA ILE A 227 13.18 -5.57 17.95
C ILE A 227 12.90 -4.07 17.97
N ASN A 228 13.71 -3.33 18.72
CA ASN A 228 13.69 -1.87 18.67
C ASN A 228 14.41 -1.36 17.41
N VAL A 229 13.67 -0.75 16.49
CA VAL A 229 14.20 -0.27 15.21
C VAL A 229 15.17 0.90 15.38
N LEU A 230 15.03 1.69 16.45
CA LEU A 230 15.93 2.81 16.75
C LEU A 230 17.23 2.32 17.40
N ASN A 231 17.17 1.26 18.20
CA ASN A 231 18.32 0.59 18.79
C ASN A 231 18.24 -0.94 18.55
N PRO A 232 18.67 -1.43 17.39
CA PRO A 232 18.51 -2.84 17.00
C PRO A 232 19.20 -3.86 17.91
N ASN A 233 20.13 -3.41 18.76
CA ASN A 233 20.76 -4.25 19.78
C ASN A 233 19.85 -4.50 20.99
N GLN A 234 18.75 -3.75 21.13
CA GLN A 234 17.72 -3.99 22.14
C GLN A 234 16.67 -4.93 21.56
N ILE A 235 16.90 -6.22 21.80
CA ILE A 235 15.98 -7.30 21.44
C ILE A 235 15.34 -7.84 22.71
N THR A 236 14.01 -7.87 22.73
CA THR A 236 13.25 -8.54 23.79
C THR A 236 12.73 -9.84 23.25
N GLN A 237 13.20 -10.96 23.79
CA GLN A 237 12.63 -12.26 23.49
C GLN A 237 11.32 -12.43 24.26
N VAL A 238 10.21 -12.52 23.53
CA VAL A 238 8.85 -12.67 24.07
C VAL A 238 8.58 -14.13 24.43
N TRP A 239 9.05 -15.03 23.57
CA TRP A 239 8.82 -16.45 23.71
C TRP A 239 10.03 -17.23 23.20
N ASN A 240 10.38 -18.28 23.93
CA ASN A 240 11.43 -19.22 23.58
C ASN A 240 10.88 -20.63 23.73
N GLN A 241 10.78 -21.38 22.64
CA GLN A 241 10.43 -22.78 22.76
C GLN A 241 11.66 -23.67 22.81
N SER A 242 11.65 -24.59 23.77
CA SER A 242 12.43 -25.83 23.77
C SER A 242 11.54 -26.88 24.45
N PRO A 243 11.00 -27.91 23.76
CA PRO A 243 11.62 -28.77 22.73
C PRO A 243 10.90 -28.70 21.35
N PRO A 244 11.34 -29.49 20.34
CA PRO A 244 10.66 -29.62 19.06
C PRO A 244 9.15 -29.93 19.26
N GLY A 245 8.26 -29.23 18.56
CA GLY A 245 6.86 -29.67 18.47
C GLY A 245 5.83 -28.59 18.16
N SER A 246 6.14 -27.34 18.52
CA SER A 246 5.16 -26.26 18.43
C SER A 246 5.30 -25.46 17.17
N THR A 247 4.17 -24.99 16.71
CA THR A 247 4.11 -23.84 15.84
C THR A 247 3.47 -22.74 16.67
N ALA A 248 4.28 -21.81 17.19
CA ALA A 248 3.71 -20.51 17.52
C ALA A 248 3.22 -19.92 16.19
N THR A 249 1.92 -19.95 15.98
CA THR A 249 1.32 -19.47 14.74
C THR A 249 0.48 -18.26 15.05
N GLN A 250 0.47 -17.31 14.11
CA GLN A 250 -0.39 -16.14 14.16
C GLN A 250 -0.17 -15.30 15.42
N HIS A 251 0.62 -14.25 15.26
CA HIS A 251 0.93 -13.30 16.33
C HIS A 251 0.44 -11.91 15.99
N SER A 252 0.20 -11.13 17.02
CA SER A 252 -0.18 -9.72 16.92
C SER A 252 0.43 -8.97 18.10
N MET A 253 0.65 -7.67 17.92
CA MET A 253 1.20 -6.78 18.93
C MET A 253 0.23 -5.64 19.16
N SER A 254 0.07 -5.20 20.41
CA SER A 254 -0.75 -4.02 20.71
C SER A 254 -0.15 -2.79 20.04
N ARG A 255 -0.98 -1.80 19.69
CA ARG A 255 -0.53 -0.58 19.01
C ARG A 255 0.57 0.10 19.83
N ASP A 256 0.45 0.13 21.15
CA ASP A 256 1.47 0.68 22.05
C ASP A 256 2.76 -0.15 22.21
N GLY A 257 2.86 -1.32 21.56
CA GLY A 257 4.04 -2.21 21.60
C GLY A 257 4.26 -2.93 22.93
N LYS A 258 3.36 -2.79 23.91
CA LYS A 258 3.57 -3.32 25.27
C LYS A 258 3.04 -4.73 25.46
N SER A 259 2.19 -5.22 24.57
CA SER A 259 1.58 -6.54 24.67
C SER A 259 1.71 -7.29 23.36
N VAL A 260 1.90 -8.60 23.45
CA VAL A 260 1.94 -9.51 22.30
C VAL A 260 0.94 -10.61 22.55
N VAL A 261 0.14 -10.96 21.55
CA VAL A 261 -0.74 -12.12 21.58
C VAL A 261 -0.31 -13.08 20.48
N PHE A 262 -0.34 -14.38 20.77
CA PHE A 262 0.02 -15.42 19.81
C PHE A 262 -0.68 -16.73 20.14
N LEU A 263 -0.75 -17.66 19.18
CA LEU A 263 -1.20 -19.02 19.44
C LEU A 263 -0.03 -19.96 19.66
N THR A 264 -0.18 -20.92 20.56
CA THR A 264 0.70 -22.10 20.64
C THR A 264 -0.05 -23.27 21.24
N ASN A 265 0.32 -24.48 20.80
CA ASN A 265 -0.18 -25.76 21.32
C ASN A 265 0.73 -26.39 22.38
N LYS A 266 1.65 -25.62 22.94
CA LYS A 266 2.60 -26.11 23.92
C LYS A 266 2.55 -25.27 25.18
N ASP A 267 3.06 -25.88 26.23
CA ASP A 267 3.36 -25.21 27.48
C ASP A 267 4.31 -24.05 27.21
N VAL A 268 3.94 -22.89 27.74
CA VAL A 268 4.64 -21.64 27.47
C VAL A 268 5.55 -21.27 28.64
N ASP A 269 5.57 -22.10 29.68
CA ASP A 269 6.38 -21.91 30.87
C ASP A 269 7.62 -22.81 30.90
N ASN A 270 8.76 -22.15 31.12
CA ASN A 270 9.93 -22.73 31.79
C ASN A 270 9.88 -22.47 33.31
N ASP A 271 8.80 -21.87 33.84
CA ASP A 271 8.61 -21.62 35.28
C ASP A 271 7.84 -22.78 35.93
N PRO A 272 8.50 -23.66 36.72
CA PRO A 272 7.84 -24.80 37.36
C PRO A 272 6.81 -24.39 38.43
N ALA A 273 6.70 -23.09 38.78
CA ALA A 273 5.77 -22.59 39.79
C ALA A 273 4.42 -22.10 39.20
N THR A 274 4.29 -22.01 37.87
CA THR A 274 3.06 -21.55 37.22
C THR A 274 2.35 -22.70 36.50
N THR A 275 1.04 -22.79 36.72
CA THR A 275 0.16 -23.90 36.29
C THR A 275 -0.28 -23.82 34.83
N TYR A 276 0.41 -23.08 33.95
CA TYR A 276 0.00 -22.90 32.55
C TYR A 276 0.53 -24.05 31.69
N ASN A 277 0.05 -25.24 32.01
CA ASN A 277 0.38 -26.47 31.32
C ASN A 277 -0.77 -26.77 30.34
N ASN A 278 -0.55 -26.45 29.08
CA ASN A 278 -1.30 -26.94 27.94
C ASN A 278 -0.99 -28.44 27.73
N GLN A 279 -1.29 -29.25 28.76
CA GLN A 279 -1.09 -30.71 28.77
C GLN A 279 -1.82 -31.41 27.64
N ASP A 280 -2.87 -30.75 27.18
CA ASP A 280 -3.89 -31.29 26.33
C ASP A 280 -3.56 -31.11 24.84
N GLY A 281 -2.54 -30.28 24.55
CA GLY A 281 -2.00 -30.05 23.21
C GLY A 281 -2.92 -29.27 22.29
N SER A 282 -3.99 -28.68 22.82
CA SER A 282 -4.91 -27.82 22.08
C SER A 282 -4.21 -26.51 21.70
N MET A 283 -4.64 -25.84 20.62
CA MET A 283 -4.10 -24.52 20.27
C MET A 283 -4.72 -23.47 21.18
N GLU A 284 -3.89 -22.76 21.94
CA GLU A 284 -4.35 -21.78 22.92
C GLU A 284 -3.79 -20.38 22.64
N VAL A 285 -4.56 -19.36 23.04
CA VAL A 285 -4.18 -17.95 22.95
C VAL A 285 -3.38 -17.58 24.19
N PHE A 286 -2.18 -17.02 23.99
CA PHE A 286 -1.37 -16.46 25.06
C PHE A 286 -1.16 -14.97 24.86
N ILE A 287 -1.14 -14.22 25.96
CA ILE A 287 -0.72 -12.83 26.00
C ILE A 287 0.57 -12.70 26.80
N TRP A 288 1.56 -12.02 26.23
CA TRP A 288 2.74 -11.53 26.92
C TRP A 288 2.62 -10.03 27.14
N ARG A 289 2.99 -9.54 28.32
CA ARG A 289 3.02 -8.10 28.63
C ARG A 289 4.41 -7.66 29.07
N LYS A 290 4.96 -6.66 28.38
CA LYS A 290 6.33 -6.14 28.58
C LYS A 290 6.63 -5.66 30.00
N ASN A 291 5.65 -5.02 30.64
CA ASN A 291 5.78 -4.52 32.01
C ASN A 291 5.74 -5.62 33.08
N VAL A 292 5.13 -6.77 32.79
CA VAL A 292 5.09 -7.91 33.70
C VAL A 292 6.22 -8.89 33.40
N GLY A 293 6.63 -9.00 32.13
CA GLY A 293 7.58 -10.00 31.65
C GLY A 293 7.03 -11.43 31.74
N LYS A 294 5.73 -11.61 31.99
CA LYS A 294 5.07 -12.91 32.13
C LYS A 294 4.08 -13.16 31.00
N LEU A 295 3.95 -14.44 30.67
CA LEU A 295 2.92 -14.97 29.79
C LEU A 295 1.65 -15.26 30.59
N THR A 296 0.50 -15.11 29.96
CA THR A 296 -0.80 -15.43 30.54
C THR A 296 -1.63 -16.14 29.48
N GLN A 297 -2.12 -17.32 29.80
CA GLN A 297 -3.03 -18.06 28.95
C GLN A 297 -4.41 -17.39 28.95
N LEU A 298 -4.94 -17.08 27.77
CA LEU A 298 -6.24 -16.44 27.55
C LEU A 298 -7.34 -17.41 27.13
N THR A 299 -7.01 -18.65 26.80
CA THR A 299 -8.00 -19.69 26.50
C THR A 299 -7.55 -20.98 27.15
N ASN A 300 -8.49 -21.70 27.76
CA ASN A 300 -8.28 -23.03 28.31
C ASN A 300 -9.38 -23.92 27.76
N ILE A 301 -9.28 -24.20 26.46
CA ILE A 301 -10.23 -25.03 25.75
C ILE A 301 -9.87 -26.47 26.08
N ASP A 302 -10.56 -27.04 27.07
CA ASP A 302 -10.52 -28.49 27.29
C ASP A 302 -10.75 -29.19 25.95
N ILE A 303 -9.99 -30.26 25.69
CA ILE A 303 -10.01 -31.17 24.53
C ILE A 303 -11.43 -31.63 24.11
N GLU A 304 -12.34 -30.74 23.74
CA GLU A 304 -13.23 -31.05 22.64
C GLU A 304 -12.28 -31.23 21.45
N PRO A 305 -12.05 -32.46 20.96
CA PRO A 305 -10.94 -32.81 20.08
C PRO A 305 -11.08 -32.23 18.67
N GLN A 306 -11.84 -31.14 18.56
CA GLN A 306 -12.33 -30.57 17.33
C GLN A 306 -12.37 -29.04 17.39
N MET A 307 -11.91 -28.33 18.42
CA MET A 307 -11.91 -26.85 18.37
C MET A 307 -10.57 -26.32 17.84
N VAL A 308 -10.63 -25.49 16.79
CA VAL A 308 -9.47 -24.78 16.21
C VAL A 308 -9.59 -23.31 16.56
N ILE A 309 -8.58 -22.77 17.25
CA ILE A 309 -8.41 -21.33 17.44
C ILE A 309 -7.59 -20.75 16.29
N GLU A 310 -8.02 -19.60 15.77
CA GLU A 310 -7.33 -18.86 14.72
C GLU A 310 -7.35 -17.35 14.99
N LEU A 311 -6.36 -16.66 14.44
CA LEU A 311 -6.27 -15.21 14.28
C LEU A 311 -6.38 -14.40 15.59
N PRO A 312 -5.55 -14.67 16.63
CA PRO A 312 -5.53 -13.82 17.80
C PRO A 312 -5.05 -12.42 17.42
N ARG A 313 -5.81 -11.40 17.79
CA ARG A 313 -5.50 -9.99 17.49
C ARG A 313 -5.89 -9.09 18.64
N PHE A 314 -5.19 -7.98 18.78
CA PHE A 314 -5.66 -6.89 19.63
C PHE A 314 -6.78 -6.09 18.93
N ILE A 315 -7.71 -5.55 19.71
CA ILE A 315 -8.71 -4.58 19.26
C ILE A 315 -8.55 -3.31 20.09
N GLY A 316 -8.30 -2.19 19.41
CA GLY A 316 -7.97 -0.91 20.02
C GLY A 316 -6.49 -0.75 20.38
N GLU A 317 -6.12 0.42 20.88
CA GLU A 317 -4.72 0.85 20.98
C GLU A 317 -3.95 0.32 22.20
N ASP A 318 -4.66 0.10 23.31
CA ASP A 318 -4.10 -0.14 24.65
C ASP A 318 -3.76 -1.61 24.91
N GLY A 319 -4.03 -2.50 23.95
CA GLY A 319 -3.85 -3.93 24.12
C GLY A 319 -4.82 -4.56 25.14
N ARG A 320 -5.89 -3.85 25.53
CA ARG A 320 -6.85 -4.34 26.52
C ARG A 320 -7.70 -5.47 25.98
N PHE A 321 -8.16 -5.37 24.74
CA PHE A 321 -9.08 -6.33 24.15
C PHE A 321 -8.34 -7.26 23.19
N VAL A 322 -8.53 -8.55 23.37
CA VAL A 322 -8.01 -9.59 22.48
C VAL A 322 -9.18 -10.32 21.85
N THR A 323 -9.15 -10.50 20.54
CA THR A 323 -10.13 -11.30 19.80
C THR A 323 -9.46 -12.48 19.12
N TRP A 324 -10.22 -13.55 18.92
CA TRP A 324 -9.84 -14.70 18.11
C TRP A 324 -11.10 -15.34 17.51
N VAL A 325 -10.88 -16.24 16.55
CA VAL A 325 -11.92 -17.06 15.94
C VAL A 325 -11.80 -18.48 16.47
N SER A 326 -12.91 -19.07 16.91
CA SER A 326 -13.01 -20.50 17.19
C SER A 326 -13.90 -21.17 16.15
N ARG A 327 -13.52 -22.36 15.67
CA ARG A 327 -14.33 -23.18 14.77
C ARG A 327 -14.15 -24.67 15.05
N SER A 328 -15.11 -25.50 14.64
CA SER A 328 -14.92 -26.96 14.65
C SER A 328 -13.95 -27.40 13.53
N ALA A 329 -13.11 -28.40 13.83
CA ALA A 329 -12.08 -28.98 12.99
C ALA A 329 -12.68 -29.87 11.89
N PHE A 330 -13.87 -30.42 12.12
CA PHE A 330 -14.53 -31.38 11.24
C PHE A 330 -15.80 -30.78 10.62
N GLY A 331 -15.60 -29.86 9.67
CA GLY A 331 -16.67 -29.31 8.84
C GLY A 331 -16.58 -27.81 8.65
N HIS A 332 -17.28 -27.27 7.65
CA HIS A 332 -17.49 -25.84 7.41
C HIS A 332 -18.35 -25.20 8.51
N SER A 333 -18.04 -25.50 9.77
CA SER A 333 -18.71 -24.97 10.93
C SER A 333 -18.57 -23.46 10.99
N GLU A 334 -19.58 -22.85 11.58
CA GLU A 334 -19.68 -21.41 11.79
C GLU A 334 -18.45 -20.91 12.56
N ARG A 335 -17.80 -19.88 12.02
CA ARG A 335 -16.71 -19.18 12.70
C ARG A 335 -17.30 -18.33 13.81
N VAL A 336 -17.01 -18.68 15.05
CA VAL A 336 -17.47 -17.91 16.21
C VAL A 336 -16.36 -16.95 16.60
N TRP A 337 -16.63 -15.65 16.53
CA TRP A 337 -15.71 -14.66 17.07
C TRP A 337 -15.86 -14.57 18.57
N LYS A 338 -14.73 -14.50 19.25
CA LYS A 338 -14.62 -14.32 20.70
C LYS A 338 -13.82 -13.06 21.00
N LEU A 339 -14.12 -12.45 22.13
CA LEU A 339 -13.49 -11.24 22.62
C LEU A 339 -13.20 -11.42 24.12
N ARG A 340 -11.97 -11.16 24.55
CA ARG A 340 -11.59 -11.14 25.96
C ARG A 340 -11.12 -9.75 26.35
N ASP A 341 -11.71 -9.21 27.40
CA ASP A 341 -11.21 -8.04 28.09
C ASP A 341 -10.12 -8.49 29.06
N THR A 342 -8.86 -8.22 28.71
CA THR A 342 -7.71 -8.71 29.47
C THR A 342 -7.49 -7.95 30.79
N GLN A 343 -8.25 -6.88 31.04
CA GLN A 343 -8.25 -6.15 32.31
C GLN A 343 -9.25 -6.75 33.30
N THR A 344 -10.46 -7.08 32.85
CA THR A 344 -11.53 -7.62 33.71
C THR A 344 -11.55 -9.15 33.74
N GLY A 345 -10.92 -9.80 32.76
CA GLY A 345 -10.98 -11.25 32.57
C GLY A 345 -12.26 -11.72 31.87
N ASN A 346 -13.21 -10.83 31.60
CA ASN A 346 -14.49 -11.18 30.98
C ASN A 346 -14.29 -11.64 29.53
N GLU A 347 -14.90 -12.78 29.18
CA GLU A 347 -15.01 -13.29 27.81
C GLU A 347 -16.42 -13.01 27.26
N TYR A 348 -16.47 -12.60 26.00
CA TYR A 348 -17.68 -12.41 25.22
C TYR A 348 -17.59 -13.32 23.99
N SER A 349 -18.55 -14.23 23.86
CA SER A 349 -18.62 -15.22 22.79
C SER A 349 -19.80 -14.96 21.85
N ASN A 350 -19.96 -15.80 20.83
CA ASN A 350 -21.06 -15.75 19.85
C ASN A 350 -21.15 -14.40 19.11
N LEU A 351 -19.99 -13.79 18.84
CA LEU A 351 -19.92 -12.59 18.01
C LEU A 351 -19.90 -13.04 16.55
N SER A 352 -20.84 -12.52 15.75
CA SER A 352 -21.07 -13.00 14.38
C SER A 352 -19.94 -12.67 13.42
N ASN A 353 -19.20 -11.60 13.68
CA ASN A 353 -18.10 -11.11 12.85
C ASN A 353 -17.23 -10.09 13.60
N ILE A 354 -16.17 -9.62 12.96
CA ILE A 354 -15.27 -8.59 13.50
C ILE A 354 -15.99 -7.26 13.81
N SER A 355 -17.03 -6.89 13.05
CA SER A 355 -17.80 -5.67 13.31
C SER A 355 -18.59 -5.78 14.62
N ALA A 356 -19.13 -6.97 14.93
CA ALA A 356 -19.76 -7.25 16.22
C ALA A 356 -18.75 -7.19 17.38
N VAL A 357 -17.50 -7.63 17.16
CA VAL A 357 -16.40 -7.48 18.12
C VAL A 357 -16.12 -5.99 18.39
N LYS A 358 -15.93 -5.18 17.34
CA LYS A 358 -15.69 -3.74 17.48
C LYS A 358 -16.86 -3.03 18.19
N ALA A 359 -18.09 -3.35 17.81
CA ALA A 359 -19.29 -2.82 18.47
C ALA A 359 -19.32 -3.18 19.96
N LYS A 360 -18.95 -4.42 20.32
CA LYS A 360 -18.88 -4.85 21.71
C LYS A 360 -17.80 -4.11 22.50
N VAL A 361 -16.62 -3.88 21.91
CA VAL A 361 -15.56 -3.04 22.52
C VAL A 361 -16.06 -1.63 22.79
N ASN A 362 -16.74 -1.00 21.83
CA ASN A 362 -17.30 0.33 21.98
C ASN A 362 -18.39 0.39 23.08
N GLN A 363 -19.21 -0.65 23.19
CA GLN A 363 -20.17 -0.79 24.28
C GLN A 363 -19.46 -0.85 25.64
N ILE A 364 -18.40 -1.65 25.78
CA ILE A 364 -17.65 -1.80 27.05
C ILE A 364 -16.97 -0.48 27.44
N ARG A 365 -16.50 0.30 26.46
CA ARG A 365 -15.90 1.63 26.68
C ARG A 365 -16.92 2.71 27.08
N GLY A 366 -18.21 2.40 27.14
CA GLY A 366 -19.25 3.33 27.60
C GLY A 366 -19.85 4.22 26.51
N GLY A 367 -19.75 3.84 25.23
CA GLY A 367 -20.56 4.41 24.13
C GLY A 367 -20.34 5.88 23.79
N GLY A 368 -19.37 6.57 24.41
CA GLY A 368 -19.06 7.96 24.14
C GLY A 368 -18.07 8.12 22.98
N GLY A 369 -18.57 8.08 21.75
CA GLY A 369 -18.01 8.75 20.57
C GLY A 369 -16.56 8.47 20.14
N GLY A 370 -16.42 7.90 18.94
CA GLY A 370 -15.55 8.48 17.92
C GLY A 370 -14.05 8.14 17.98
N GLY A 371 -13.72 7.01 17.39
CA GLY A 371 -12.42 6.76 16.78
C GLY A 371 -12.62 5.69 15.74
N ASP A 372 -12.79 6.09 14.47
CA ASP A 372 -12.78 5.18 13.33
C ASP A 372 -11.38 4.55 13.22
N ASP A 373 -11.13 3.52 14.04
CA ASP A 373 -9.98 2.62 13.91
C ASP A 373 -10.29 1.62 12.76
N ASP A 374 -10.37 2.16 11.54
CA ASP A 374 -10.75 1.42 10.33
C ASP A 374 -9.57 0.76 9.59
N ASP A 375 -8.34 0.89 10.08
CA ASP A 375 -7.15 0.38 9.39
C ASP A 375 -6.96 -1.16 9.45
N ASP A 376 -7.84 -1.89 10.13
CA ASP A 376 -7.87 -3.37 10.11
C ASP A 376 -8.87 -3.98 9.10
N THR A 377 -9.53 -3.16 8.26
CA THR A 377 -10.63 -3.61 7.38
C THR A 377 -10.24 -4.21 6.02
N ASN A 378 -8.96 -4.48 5.74
CA ASN A 378 -8.56 -5.18 4.51
C ASN A 378 -8.78 -6.71 4.60
N ILE A 379 -9.95 -7.16 5.03
CA ILE A 379 -10.44 -8.53 4.82
C ILE A 379 -11.71 -8.43 3.97
N CYS A 380 -11.63 -8.95 2.74
CA CYS A 380 -12.81 -9.12 1.87
C CYS A 380 -13.91 -9.87 2.63
N LEU A 381 -15.07 -9.24 2.82
CA LEU A 381 -16.28 -9.97 3.21
C LEU A 381 -16.70 -10.88 2.04
N PRO A 382 -17.05 -12.15 2.28
CA PRO A 382 -17.44 -13.06 1.21
C PRO A 382 -18.77 -12.60 0.60
N CYS A 383 -18.87 -12.62 -0.74
CA CYS A 383 -20.06 -12.18 -1.50
C CYS A 383 -21.20 -13.20 -1.46
N GLU A 384 -21.47 -13.78 -0.28
CA GLU A 384 -22.36 -14.94 -0.11
C GLU A 384 -23.82 -14.65 -0.51
N ASN A 385 -24.25 -13.37 -0.53
CA ASN A 385 -25.60 -12.96 -0.91
C ASN A 385 -25.66 -12.18 -2.24
N VAL A 386 -24.58 -12.12 -3.01
CA VAL A 386 -24.51 -11.33 -4.25
C VAL A 386 -24.07 -12.21 -5.41
N THR A 387 -25.03 -12.67 -6.21
CA THR A 387 -24.76 -13.41 -7.45
C THR A 387 -24.49 -12.42 -8.59
N CYS A 388 -23.23 -12.33 -9.03
CA CYS A 388 -22.88 -11.49 -10.18
C CYS A 388 -23.13 -12.23 -11.49
N THR A 389 -23.83 -11.56 -12.42
CA THR A 389 -23.97 -12.01 -13.80
C THR A 389 -22.62 -11.95 -14.52
N SER A 390 -22.45 -12.74 -15.60
CA SER A 390 -21.24 -12.77 -16.43
C SER A 390 -20.74 -11.36 -16.79
N GLY A 391 -19.43 -11.12 -16.64
CA GLY A 391 -18.79 -9.82 -16.91
C GLY A 391 -18.81 -8.82 -15.76
N LYS A 392 -19.32 -9.19 -14.58
CA LYS A 392 -19.27 -8.36 -13.37
C LYS A 392 -18.50 -9.05 -12.26
N VAL A 393 -17.77 -8.28 -11.47
CA VAL A 393 -17.03 -8.74 -10.30
C VAL A 393 -17.67 -8.12 -9.06
N CYS A 394 -17.73 -8.88 -7.97
CA CYS A 394 -18.22 -8.37 -6.70
C CYS A 394 -17.15 -7.47 -6.06
N PHE A 395 -17.55 -6.27 -5.66
CA PHE A 395 -16.76 -5.34 -4.87
C PHE A 395 -17.40 -5.24 -3.48
N SER A 396 -16.59 -5.09 -2.43
CA SER A 396 -17.08 -4.84 -1.07
C SER A 396 -16.25 -3.77 -0.37
N ASN A 397 -16.90 -2.92 0.42
CA ASN A 397 -16.26 -1.90 1.27
C ASN A 397 -16.33 -2.24 2.77
N GLY A 398 -16.53 -3.50 3.12
CA GLY A 398 -16.69 -3.93 4.52
C GLY A 398 -18.08 -3.65 5.13
N GLN A 399 -18.95 -2.89 4.46
CA GLN A 399 -20.34 -2.66 4.89
C GLN A 399 -21.38 -3.07 3.84
N GLN A 400 -21.04 -3.01 2.56
CA GLN A 400 -21.89 -3.29 1.41
C GLN A 400 -21.12 -4.12 0.39
N SER A 401 -21.86 -4.80 -0.50
CA SER A 401 -21.31 -5.50 -1.66
C SER A 401 -22.13 -5.22 -2.91
N ALA A 402 -21.45 -5.10 -4.06
CA ALA A 402 -22.07 -4.73 -5.33
C ALA A 402 -21.36 -5.42 -6.50
N CYS A 403 -22.12 -5.85 -7.50
CA CYS A 403 -21.57 -6.34 -8.77
C CYS A 403 -21.30 -5.18 -9.72
N LEU A 404 -20.05 -4.83 -9.92
CA LEU A 404 -19.66 -3.84 -10.91
C LEU A 404 -19.07 -4.54 -12.14
N PRO A 405 -19.19 -3.95 -13.35
CA PRO A 405 -18.48 -4.44 -14.53
C PRO A 405 -17.01 -4.75 -14.23
N SER A 406 -16.47 -5.82 -14.79
CA SER A 406 -15.10 -6.28 -14.50
C SER A 406 -14.00 -5.28 -14.87
N ASP A 407 -14.35 -4.28 -15.68
CA ASP A 407 -13.54 -3.15 -16.10
C ASP A 407 -13.77 -1.88 -15.26
N THR A 408 -14.61 -1.94 -14.23
CA THR A 408 -14.85 -0.82 -13.31
C THR A 408 -13.64 -0.66 -12.39
N TYR A 409 -13.06 0.54 -12.37
CA TYR A 409 -12.01 0.87 -11.42
C TYR A 409 -12.57 0.85 -9.99
N PRO A 410 -11.78 0.40 -9.00
CA PRO A 410 -12.20 0.37 -7.61
C PRO A 410 -12.63 1.78 -7.18
N ILE A 411 -13.89 1.87 -6.77
CA ILE A 411 -14.43 3.06 -6.12
C ILE A 411 -13.66 3.21 -4.80
N TYR A 412 -13.30 4.44 -4.43
CA TYR A 412 -12.55 4.69 -3.20
C TYR A 412 -13.27 4.05 -1.99
N GLY A 413 -12.55 3.18 -1.28
CA GLY A 413 -13.08 2.37 -0.18
C GLY A 413 -13.66 1.00 -0.55
N TRP A 414 -13.64 0.57 -1.82
CA TRP A 414 -14.18 -0.73 -2.26
C TRP A 414 -13.09 -1.66 -2.80
N THR A 415 -13.08 -2.92 -2.33
CA THR A 415 -12.11 -3.97 -2.69
C THR A 415 -12.79 -5.06 -3.53
N ILE A 416 -12.08 -5.55 -4.55
CA ILE A 416 -12.54 -6.66 -5.42
C ILE A 416 -12.48 -7.99 -4.65
N CYS A 417 -13.61 -8.70 -4.56
CA CYS A 417 -13.68 -10.02 -3.93
C CYS A 417 -14.11 -11.06 -4.98
N ARG A 418 -13.21 -11.98 -5.36
CA ARG A 418 -13.51 -13.03 -6.36
C ARG A 418 -14.32 -14.17 -5.73
N THR A 419 -15.42 -14.55 -6.37
CA THR A 419 -16.14 -15.79 -6.05
C THR A 419 -15.62 -16.93 -6.92
N ASN A 420 -15.15 -18.02 -6.31
CA ASN A 420 -14.91 -19.29 -7.00
C ASN A 420 -16.28 -19.89 -7.36
N ASN A 421 -16.78 -19.64 -8.58
CA ASN A 421 -17.71 -20.52 -9.30
C ASN A 421 -18.03 -19.89 -10.67
N LEU A 422 -17.37 -20.38 -11.73
CA LEU A 422 -17.73 -20.14 -13.12
C LEU A 422 -18.56 -21.34 -13.60
N LEU A 423 -19.88 -21.18 -13.64
CA LEU A 423 -20.75 -21.98 -14.53
C LEU A 423 -21.24 -21.04 -15.63
N LEU A 424 -20.78 -21.28 -16.86
CA LEU A 424 -21.29 -20.61 -18.05
C LEU A 424 -22.66 -21.19 -18.41
N PRO A 425 -23.59 -20.34 -18.87
CA PRO A 425 -24.12 -20.62 -20.20
C PRO A 425 -24.29 -19.39 -21.10
N SER A 426 -24.55 -19.74 -22.35
CA SER A 426 -24.37 -19.06 -23.63
C SER A 426 -25.44 -18.05 -24.05
N SER A 427 -24.96 -17.00 -24.74
CA SER A 427 -25.50 -16.32 -25.94
C SER A 427 -26.99 -15.95 -26.08
N GLY A 428 -27.24 -14.66 -26.32
CA GLY A 428 -28.39 -14.17 -27.09
C GLY A 428 -28.46 -12.62 -27.10
N PRO A 429 -28.49 -11.94 -28.28
CA PRO A 429 -28.50 -10.48 -28.35
C PRO A 429 -29.94 -9.93 -28.47
N ASN A 430 -30.23 -8.78 -27.87
CA ASN A 430 -31.30 -7.92 -28.36
C ASN A 430 -30.95 -6.43 -28.12
N PRO A 431 -31.04 -5.56 -29.15
CA PRO A 431 -30.71 -4.15 -29.05
C PRO A 431 -31.96 -3.30 -28.72
N ASP A 432 -31.72 -1.99 -28.61
CA ASP A 432 -32.68 -0.88 -28.53
C ASP A 432 -33.14 -0.40 -27.15
N LEU A 433 -32.48 0.68 -26.70
CA LEU A 433 -33.18 1.77 -26.01
C LEU A 433 -32.52 3.11 -26.37
N LYS A 434 -33.22 3.91 -27.19
CA LYS A 434 -32.91 5.33 -27.44
C LYS A 434 -33.58 6.18 -26.35
N ILE A 435 -32.82 7.08 -25.73
CA ILE A 435 -33.35 8.12 -24.83
C ILE A 435 -33.05 9.49 -25.45
N PRO A 436 -34.00 10.44 -25.52
CA PRO A 436 -33.79 11.76 -26.11
C PRO A 436 -33.11 12.73 -25.13
N LEU A 437 -32.24 13.59 -25.65
CA LEU A 437 -31.64 14.72 -24.93
C LEU A 437 -32.62 15.90 -24.88
N PRO A 438 -32.75 16.62 -23.75
CA PRO A 438 -33.44 17.90 -23.71
C PRO A 438 -32.54 19.04 -24.20
N THR A 439 -33.12 19.86 -25.07
CA THR A 439 -32.59 21.12 -25.59
C THR A 439 -32.61 22.20 -24.50
N GLY A 440 -31.45 22.82 -24.25
CA GLY A 440 -31.28 23.96 -23.36
C GLY A 440 -30.20 24.90 -23.89
N SER A 441 -30.56 26.17 -24.06
CA SER A 441 -29.90 27.23 -24.80
C SER A 441 -28.53 27.69 -24.28
N SER A 442 -27.56 27.79 -25.19
CA SER A 442 -26.29 28.52 -25.03
C SER A 442 -26.49 30.05 -25.16
N PRO A 443 -25.70 30.89 -24.45
CA PRO A 443 -25.60 32.32 -24.75
C PRO A 443 -24.72 32.57 -25.99
N ILE A 444 -25.12 33.60 -26.73
CA ILE A 444 -24.55 34.06 -27.99
C ILE A 444 -23.14 34.63 -27.78
N ILE A 445 -22.15 34.07 -28.47
CA ILE A 445 -20.84 34.70 -28.69
C ILE A 445 -20.79 35.14 -30.15
N THR A 446 -20.63 36.45 -30.38
CA THR A 446 -20.44 37.03 -31.71
C THR A 446 -19.09 36.58 -32.29
N PRO A 447 -19.05 36.02 -33.51
CA PRO A 447 -17.79 35.62 -34.13
C PRO A 447 -17.06 36.85 -34.65
N VAL A 448 -15.81 37.03 -34.21
CA VAL A 448 -14.86 37.96 -34.84
C VAL A 448 -14.37 37.31 -36.13
N THR A 449 -14.64 37.96 -37.27
CA THR A 449 -14.19 37.54 -38.59
C THR A 449 -12.68 37.78 -38.71
N MET A 450 -11.89 36.74 -39.03
CA MET A 450 -10.46 36.88 -39.32
C MET A 450 -10.23 37.35 -40.76
N PRO A 451 -9.28 38.26 -41.04
CA PRO A 451 -8.81 38.50 -42.39
C PRO A 451 -7.90 37.34 -42.86
N GLY A 452 -7.98 37.07 -44.16
CA GLY A 452 -7.39 35.90 -44.80
C GLY A 452 -5.86 35.78 -44.70
N ALA A 453 -5.41 34.54 -44.88
CA ALA A 453 -4.03 34.11 -44.82
C ALA A 453 -3.11 34.91 -45.76
N GLY A 454 -2.31 35.80 -45.17
CA GLY A 454 -1.13 36.41 -45.78
C GLY A 454 0.08 36.18 -44.87
N THR A 455 1.18 35.74 -45.50
CA THR A 455 2.54 35.41 -45.04
C THR A 455 3.16 36.24 -43.89
N ALA A 456 2.56 36.25 -42.70
CA ALA A 456 3.14 36.88 -41.51
C ALA A 456 3.93 35.88 -40.66
N ASN A 457 5.15 36.31 -40.28
CA ASN A 457 6.09 35.57 -39.44
C ASN A 457 5.43 35.15 -38.10
N PRO A 458 5.45 33.87 -37.71
CA PRO A 458 4.82 33.39 -36.48
C PRO A 458 5.35 34.02 -35.18
N PHE A 459 6.46 34.78 -35.24
CA PHE A 459 6.96 35.57 -34.10
C PHE A 459 6.09 36.80 -33.75
N GLU A 460 5.43 37.44 -34.72
CA GLU A 460 4.59 38.62 -34.47
C GLU A 460 3.27 38.26 -33.76
N TYR A 461 2.73 37.06 -34.03
CA TYR A 461 1.51 36.58 -33.38
C TYR A 461 1.69 36.30 -31.88
N PHE A 462 2.90 35.97 -31.44
CA PHE A 462 3.19 35.68 -30.03
C PHE A 462 3.32 36.97 -29.19
N LYS A 463 3.81 38.07 -29.77
CA LYS A 463 3.88 39.39 -29.12
C LYS A 463 2.51 39.91 -28.68
N GLY A 464 1.48 39.72 -29.50
CA GLY A 464 0.12 40.21 -29.22
C GLY A 464 -0.61 39.47 -28.07
N MET A 465 -0.20 38.25 -27.74
CA MET A 465 -0.85 37.44 -26.69
C MET A 465 -0.32 37.73 -25.28
N ILE A 466 0.97 38.09 -25.15
CA ILE A 466 1.60 38.34 -23.85
C ILE A 466 1.20 39.72 -23.27
N LEU A 467 1.00 40.72 -24.13
CA LEU A 467 0.59 42.09 -23.74
C LEU A 467 -0.83 42.19 -23.15
N LYS A 468 -1.62 41.11 -23.14
CA LYS A 468 -2.96 41.07 -22.51
C LYS A 468 -2.99 40.34 -21.17
N LEU A 469 -1.86 39.80 -20.72
CA LEU A 469 -1.75 39.00 -19.49
C LEU A 469 -0.93 39.68 -18.39
N PHE A 470 -0.43 40.90 -18.62
CA PHE A 470 0.22 41.75 -17.63
C PHE A 470 -0.55 43.06 -17.44
#